data_AF-A0A7C6PFY3-F1
#
_entry.id   AF-A0A7C6PFY3-F1
#
_cell.length_a   1.000
_cell.length_b   1.000
_cell.length_c   1.000
_cell.angle_alpha   90.00
_cell.angle_beta   90.00
_cell.angle_gamma   90.00
#
_symmetry.space_group_name_H-M   'P 1'
#
loop_
_entity.id
_entity.type
_entity.pdbx_description
1 polymer ?
#
loop_
_entity_poly.entity_id
_entity_poly.type
_entity_poly.pdbx_seq_one_letter_code
_entity_poly.pdbx_strand_id
1 'polypeptide(L)'
;MKRHVALQDLSREHHHALKLALDCRRAAAAQDAAQQNAMIAACSARFASELEPHFQIEERDLLPRLAAAGETALVERTLAEHAAIRQLVAALPQRGAGGLEEFAVLMNAHVRFEERQLFAALEKLLPA
;
A
#
# COMPACT_ATOMS: atom_id res chain seq x y z
N MET A 1 -12.06 13.54 17.35
CA MET A 1 -11.26 12.47 17.98
C MET A 1 -9.92 12.39 17.26
N LYS A 2 -8.81 12.36 17.98
CA LYS A 2 -7.50 12.05 17.39
C LYS A 2 -7.43 10.52 17.26
N ARG A 3 -7.00 9.99 16.10
CA ARG A 3 -6.83 8.54 15.92
C ARG A 3 -5.86 7.99 16.98
N HIS A 4 -5.95 6.70 17.29
CA HIS A 4 -4.93 6.04 18.11
C HIS A 4 -3.53 6.20 17.48
N VAL A 5 -2.48 6.38 18.30
CA VAL A 5 -1.13 6.78 17.83
C VAL A 5 -0.60 5.84 16.74
N ALA A 6 -0.71 4.53 16.93
CA ALA A 6 -0.30 3.54 15.93
C ALA A 6 -0.98 3.72 14.56
N LEU A 7 -2.28 4.08 14.53
CA LEU A 7 -2.99 4.34 13.28
C LEU A 7 -2.56 5.67 12.65
N GLN A 8 -2.16 6.66 13.46
CA GLN A 8 -1.64 7.93 12.92
C GLN A 8 -0.29 7.73 12.22
N ASP A 9 0.60 6.92 12.78
CA ASP A 9 1.90 6.65 12.18
C ASP A 9 1.76 5.90 10.85
N LEU A 10 0.92 4.86 10.81
CA LEU A 10 0.59 4.16 9.56
C LEU A 10 -0.08 5.09 8.54
N SER A 11 -1.01 5.95 8.98
CA SER A 11 -1.63 6.96 8.09
C SER A 11 -0.62 7.95 7.52
N ARG A 12 0.46 8.26 8.24
CA ARG A 12 1.54 9.13 7.72
C ARG A 12 2.35 8.40 6.66
N GLU A 13 2.63 7.12 6.87
CA GLU A 13 3.34 6.27 5.90
C GLU A 13 2.58 6.15 4.57
N HIS A 14 1.24 6.19 4.59
CA HIS A 14 0.44 6.29 3.36
C HIS A 14 0.78 7.50 2.48
N HIS A 15 1.23 8.62 3.04
CA HIS A 15 1.68 9.75 2.21
C HIS A 15 2.92 9.39 1.38
N HIS A 16 3.83 8.59 1.93
CA HIS A 16 5.01 8.09 1.22
C HIS A 16 4.61 7.09 0.12
N ALA A 17 3.66 6.20 0.42
CA ALA A 17 3.08 5.26 -0.55
C ALA A 17 2.44 5.99 -1.74
N LEU A 18 1.60 6.99 -1.48
CA LEU A 18 0.93 7.79 -2.51
C LEU A 18 1.93 8.62 -3.32
N LYS A 19 2.99 9.13 -2.68
CA LYS A 19 4.06 9.83 -3.39
C LYS A 19 4.81 8.89 -4.34
N LEU A 20 5.13 7.68 -3.90
CA LEU A 20 5.73 6.66 -4.76
C LEU A 20 4.83 6.31 -5.94
N ALA A 21 3.53 6.09 -5.70
CA ALA A 21 2.54 5.84 -6.74
C ALA A 21 2.48 6.98 -7.78
N LEU A 22 2.52 8.24 -7.34
CA LEU A 22 2.56 9.40 -8.23
C LEU A 22 3.83 9.43 -9.09
N ASP A 23 4.98 9.11 -8.50
CA ASP A 23 6.27 9.11 -9.21
C ASP A 23 6.33 7.95 -10.23
N CYS A 24 5.80 6.77 -9.89
CA CYS A 24 5.62 5.65 -10.82
C CYS A 24 4.74 6.03 -12.02
N ARG A 25 3.57 6.67 -11.78
CA ARG A 25 2.68 7.15 -12.85
C ARG A 25 3.38 8.13 -13.78
N ARG A 26 4.16 9.07 -13.23
CA ARG A 26 4.90 10.06 -14.02
C ARG A 26 5.97 9.41 -14.89
N ALA A 27 6.72 8.44 -14.36
CA ALA A 27 7.72 7.70 -15.12
C ALA A 27 7.08 6.80 -16.19
N ALA A 28 5.93 6.17 -15.88
CA ALA A 28 5.18 5.36 -16.85
C ALA A 28 4.74 6.18 -18.07
N ALA A 29 4.30 7.43 -17.84
CA ALA A 29 3.89 8.35 -18.90
C ALA A 29 5.07 8.99 -19.67
N ALA A 30 6.30 8.89 -19.15
CA ALA A 30 7.48 9.42 -19.83
C ALA A 30 7.85 8.56 -21.04
N GLN A 31 8.25 9.17 -22.14
CA GLN A 31 8.79 8.47 -23.32
C GLN A 31 10.31 8.26 -23.20
N ASP A 32 10.77 7.87 -22.00
CA ASP A 32 12.19 7.68 -21.68
C ASP A 32 12.39 6.34 -20.97
N ALA A 33 12.98 5.38 -21.68
CA ALA A 33 13.25 4.04 -21.17
C ALA A 33 14.26 4.02 -20.02
N ALA A 34 15.24 4.94 -20.01
CA ALA A 34 16.22 5.02 -18.92
C ALA A 34 15.55 5.52 -17.64
N GLN A 35 14.68 6.53 -17.75
CA GLN A 35 13.88 7.01 -16.64
C GLN A 35 12.92 5.94 -16.09
N GLN A 36 12.24 5.21 -16.97
CA GLN A 36 11.35 4.10 -16.58
C GLN A 36 12.11 2.99 -15.84
N ASN A 37 13.27 2.57 -16.35
CA ASN A 37 14.10 1.54 -15.70
C ASN A 37 14.61 2.00 -14.33
N ALA A 38 15.04 3.26 -14.21
CA ALA A 38 15.42 3.84 -12.92
C ALA A 38 14.26 3.85 -11.94
N MET A 39 13.05 4.19 -12.40
CA MET A 39 11.86 4.19 -11.56
C MET A 39 11.43 2.76 -11.15
N ILE A 40 11.58 1.76 -12.01
CA ILE A 40 11.34 0.35 -11.63
C ILE A 40 12.26 -0.04 -10.47
N ALA A 41 13.57 0.21 -10.59
CA ALA A 41 14.53 -0.11 -9.54
C ALA A 41 14.21 0.64 -8.23
N ALA A 42 13.89 1.94 -8.32
CA ALA A 42 13.52 2.75 -7.17
C ALA A 42 12.19 2.30 -6.53
N CYS A 43 11.20 1.89 -7.33
CA CYS A 43 9.94 1.34 -6.83
C CYS A 43 10.17 0.05 -6.05
N SER A 44 10.95 -0.90 -6.60
CA SER A 44 11.28 -2.14 -5.92
C SER A 44 12.06 -1.91 -4.62
N ALA A 45 13.03 -0.99 -4.63
CA ALA A 45 13.81 -0.66 -3.44
C ALA A 45 12.95 -0.03 -2.34
N ARG A 46 12.14 0.98 -2.68
CA ARG A 46 11.27 1.66 -1.72
C ARG A 46 10.13 0.77 -1.25
N PHE A 47 9.62 -0.12 -2.09
CA PHE A 47 8.67 -1.14 -1.66
C PHE A 47 9.28 -1.99 -0.53
N ALA A 48 10.49 -2.50 -0.74
CA ALA A 48 11.15 -3.35 0.25
C ALA A 48 11.49 -2.61 1.56
N SER A 49 11.85 -1.33 1.51
CA SER A 49 12.26 -0.56 2.71
C SER A 49 11.13 0.15 3.43
N GLU A 50 10.03 0.50 2.74
CA GLU A 50 8.94 1.33 3.29
C GLU A 50 7.61 0.55 3.33
N LEU A 51 7.18 -0.02 2.20
CA LEU A 51 5.83 -0.60 2.08
C LEU A 51 5.71 -2.01 2.66
N GLU A 52 6.72 -2.86 2.47
CA GLU A 52 6.69 -4.23 3.02
C GLU A 52 6.67 -4.23 4.55
N PRO A 53 7.51 -3.43 5.27
CA PRO A 53 7.39 -3.32 6.72
C PRO A 53 6.02 -2.79 7.18
N HIS A 54 5.45 -1.83 6.44
CA HIS A 54 4.12 -1.30 6.70
C HIS A 54 3.05 -2.41 6.63
N PHE A 55 3.00 -3.16 5.52
CA PHE A 55 2.08 -4.29 5.35
C PHE A 55 2.24 -5.33 6.46
N GLN A 56 3.48 -5.63 6.86
CA GLN A 56 3.74 -6.59 7.93
C GLN A 56 3.20 -6.12 9.29
N ILE A 57 3.25 -4.82 9.58
CA ILE A 57 2.66 -4.27 10.81
C ILE A 57 1.14 -4.45 10.78
N GLU A 58 0.50 -4.13 9.67
CA GLU A 58 -0.94 -4.27 9.53
C GLU A 58 -1.38 -5.74 9.64
N GLU A 59 -0.73 -6.63 8.88
CA GLU A 59 -1.00 -8.06 8.86
C GLU A 59 -0.79 -8.72 10.22
N ARG A 60 0.24 -8.31 10.97
CA ARG A 60 0.57 -8.90 12.27
C ARG A 60 -0.25 -8.30 13.41
N ASP A 61 -0.47 -6.99 13.42
CA ASP A 61 -0.94 -6.28 14.60
C ASP A 61 -2.39 -5.79 14.49
N LEU A 62 -2.87 -5.51 13.27
CA LEU A 62 -4.19 -4.93 13.02
C LEU A 62 -5.21 -5.96 12.53
N LEU A 63 -4.86 -6.71 11.49
CA LEU A 63 -5.78 -7.67 10.87
C LEU A 63 -6.30 -8.73 11.85
N PRO A 64 -5.51 -9.28 12.80
CA PRO A 64 -6.03 -10.22 13.79
C PRO A 64 -7.11 -9.62 14.70
N ARG A 65 -7.03 -8.31 14.99
CA ARG A 65 -8.05 -7.62 15.82
C ARG A 65 -9.36 -7.47 15.05
N LEU A 66 -9.29 -7.13 13.77
CA LEU A 66 -10.46 -7.09 12.89
C LEU A 66 -11.09 -8.47 12.72
N ALA A 67 -10.27 -9.51 12.51
CA ALA A 67 -10.76 -10.89 12.43
C ALA A 67 -11.48 -11.30 13.73
N ALA A 68 -10.91 -10.99 14.89
CA ALA A 68 -11.54 -11.27 16.19
C ALA A 68 -12.85 -10.51 16.41
N ALA A 69 -13.01 -9.34 15.78
CA ALA A 69 -14.25 -8.57 15.78
C ALA A 69 -15.27 -9.01 14.72
N GLY A 70 -14.95 -10.02 13.90
CA GLY A 70 -15.83 -10.53 12.84
C GLY A 70 -15.71 -9.80 11.50
N GLU A 71 -14.79 -8.83 11.36
CA GLU A 71 -14.56 -8.03 10.15
C GLU A 71 -13.72 -8.79 9.10
N THR A 72 -14.08 -10.05 8.86
CA THR A 72 -13.35 -11.00 8.00
C THR A 72 -13.19 -10.52 6.56
N ALA A 73 -14.23 -9.90 5.98
CA ALA A 73 -14.18 -9.37 4.62
C ALA A 73 -13.15 -8.24 4.44
N LEU A 74 -12.94 -7.40 5.47
CA LEU A 74 -11.89 -6.37 5.44
C LEU A 74 -10.51 -7.01 5.47
N VAL A 75 -10.31 -8.02 6.32
CA VAL A 75 -9.05 -8.76 6.45
C VAL A 75 -8.69 -9.47 5.15
N GLU A 76 -9.61 -10.23 4.57
CA GLU A 76 -9.40 -10.96 3.33
C GLU A 76 -9.05 -10.01 2.17
N ARG A 77 -9.73 -8.87 2.10
CA ARG A 77 -9.45 -7.85 1.10
C ARG A 77 -8.05 -7.26 1.27
N THR A 78 -7.66 -6.86 2.47
CA THR A 78 -6.32 -6.30 2.73
C THR A 78 -5.23 -7.30 2.32
N LEU A 79 -5.33 -8.56 2.75
CA LEU A 79 -4.37 -9.60 2.40
C LEU A 79 -4.29 -9.84 0.89
N ALA A 80 -5.43 -9.85 0.20
CA ALA A 80 -5.47 -10.00 -1.25
C ALA A 80 -4.82 -8.81 -1.98
N GLU A 81 -5.10 -7.58 -1.54
CA GLU A 81 -4.48 -6.36 -2.10
C GLU A 81 -2.97 -6.35 -1.85
N HIS A 82 -2.50 -6.70 -0.65
CA HIS A 82 -1.06 -6.82 -0.35
C HIS A 82 -0.37 -7.86 -1.22
N ALA A 83 -0.97 -9.04 -1.38
CA ALA A 83 -0.44 -10.09 -2.24
C ALA A 83 -0.35 -9.63 -3.70
N ALA A 84 -1.37 -8.94 -4.21
CA ALA A 84 -1.38 -8.40 -5.56
C ALA A 84 -0.29 -7.35 -5.76
N ILE A 85 -0.10 -6.43 -4.80
CA ILE A 85 0.95 -5.41 -4.84
C ILE A 85 2.34 -6.06 -4.82
N ARG A 86 2.58 -7.04 -3.93
CA ARG A 86 3.85 -7.79 -3.88
C ARG A 86 4.18 -8.47 -5.20
N GLN A 87 3.20 -9.17 -5.79
CA GLN A 87 3.35 -9.84 -7.08
C GLN A 87 3.65 -8.85 -8.20
N LEU A 88 2.94 -7.71 -8.21
CA LEU A 88 3.15 -6.67 -9.20
C LEU A 88 4.55 -6.06 -9.11
N VAL A 89 5.01 -5.73 -7.91
CA VAL A 89 6.36 -5.19 -7.68
C VAL A 89 7.44 -6.17 -8.14
N ALA A 90 7.28 -7.46 -7.84
CA ALA A 90 8.20 -8.50 -8.30
C ALA A 90 8.23 -8.62 -9.85
N ALA A 91 7.10 -8.34 -10.51
CA ALA A 91 6.95 -8.42 -11.95
C ALA A 91 7.30 -7.10 -12.69
N LEU A 92 7.63 -6.02 -11.98
CA LEU A 92 7.91 -4.71 -12.60
C LEU A 92 9.02 -4.76 -13.68
N PRO A 93 10.15 -5.46 -13.49
CA PRO A 93 11.18 -5.53 -14.52
C PRO A 93 10.69 -6.12 -15.84
N GLN A 94 9.69 -7.02 -15.81
CA GLN A 94 9.09 -7.60 -17.01
C GLN A 94 7.93 -6.76 -17.55
N ARG A 95 7.14 -6.13 -16.67
CA ARG A 95 5.97 -5.33 -17.05
C ARG A 95 6.32 -3.92 -17.54
N GLY A 96 7.50 -3.41 -17.21
CA GLY A 96 7.96 -2.10 -17.66
C GLY A 96 7.04 -0.96 -17.22
N ALA A 97 6.85 0.04 -18.10
CA ALA A 97 5.98 1.19 -17.86
C ALA A 97 4.53 0.82 -17.52
N GLY A 98 3.99 -0.24 -18.14
CA GLY A 98 2.63 -0.71 -17.85
C GLY A 98 2.47 -1.17 -16.40
N GLY A 99 3.50 -1.83 -15.85
CA GLY A 99 3.51 -2.24 -14.45
C GLY A 99 3.61 -1.07 -13.47
N LEU A 100 4.35 -0.01 -13.83
CA LEU A 100 4.42 1.21 -13.02
C LEU A 100 3.07 1.93 -12.94
N GLU A 101 2.32 1.99 -14.05
CA GLU A 101 0.97 2.56 -14.08
C GLU A 101 0.00 1.72 -13.22
N GLU A 102 0.03 0.40 -13.40
CA GLU A 102 -0.80 -0.53 -12.62
C GLU A 102 -0.50 -0.42 -11.12
N PHE A 103 0.78 -0.28 -10.74
CA PHE A 103 1.17 -0.08 -9.35
C PHE A 103 0.59 1.21 -8.80
N ALA A 104 0.66 2.30 -9.58
CA ALA A 104 0.11 3.57 -9.17
C ALA A 104 -1.40 3.50 -8.92
N VAL A 105 -2.15 2.84 -9.80
CA VAL A 105 -3.60 2.65 -9.66
C VAL A 105 -3.92 1.80 -8.42
N LEU A 106 -3.27 0.64 -8.29
CA LEU A 106 -3.53 -0.30 -7.21
C LEU A 106 -3.21 0.30 -5.85
N MET A 107 -2.05 0.96 -5.71
CA MET A 107 -1.63 1.59 -4.46
C MET A 107 -2.55 2.75 -4.05
N ASN A 108 -3.03 3.56 -5.00
CA ASN A 108 -4.01 4.62 -4.69
C ASN A 108 -5.35 4.05 -4.20
N ALA A 109 -5.82 2.97 -4.84
CA ALA A 109 -7.07 2.32 -4.46
C ALA A 109 -6.97 1.68 -3.07
N HIS A 110 -5.85 1.01 -2.80
CA HIS A 110 -5.52 0.35 -1.55
C HIS A 110 -5.48 1.33 -0.37
N VAL A 111 -4.63 2.36 -0.43
CA VAL A 111 -4.54 3.39 0.62
C VAL A 111 -5.90 4.05 0.88
N ARG A 112 -6.68 4.33 -0.18
CA ARG A 112 -8.02 4.92 -0.02
C ARG A 112 -8.98 3.96 0.69
N PHE A 113 -8.88 2.67 0.41
CA PHE A 113 -9.67 1.65 1.11
C PHE A 113 -9.31 1.61 2.58
N GLU A 114 -8.02 1.55 2.91
CA GLU A 114 -7.57 1.43 4.30
C GLU A 114 -7.99 2.62 5.14
N GLU A 115 -7.71 3.83 4.66
CA GLU A 115 -8.06 5.07 5.34
C GLU A 115 -9.55 5.22 5.63
N ARG A 116 -10.40 4.75 4.72
CA ARG A 116 -11.85 4.99 4.78
C ARG A 116 -12.65 3.85 5.39
N GLN A 117 -12.10 2.63 5.35
CA GLN A 117 -12.82 1.43 5.72
C GLN A 117 -12.05 0.65 6.78
N LEU A 118 -10.81 0.24 6.50
CA LEU A 118 -10.02 -0.58 7.42
C LEU A 118 -9.74 0.14 8.74
N PHE A 119 -9.14 1.33 8.67
CA PHE A 119 -8.77 2.11 9.86
C PHE A 119 -10.00 2.67 10.56
N ALA A 120 -11.04 3.04 9.81
CA ALA A 120 -12.32 3.46 10.38
C ALA A 120 -13.03 2.33 11.15
N ALA A 121 -12.88 1.06 10.73
CA ALA A 121 -13.37 -0.09 11.47
C ALA A 121 -12.52 -0.34 12.73
N LEU A 122 -11.19 -0.29 12.62
CA LEU A 122 -10.28 -0.42 13.77
C LEU A 122 -10.52 0.63 14.85
N GLU A 123 -10.78 1.88 14.47
CA GLU A 123 -11.09 2.95 15.43
C GLU A 123 -12.31 2.66 16.30
N LYS A 124 -13.31 1.92 15.78
CA LYS A 124 -14.49 1.52 16.57
C LYS A 124 -14.17 0.44 17.60
N LEU A 125 -13.09 -0.31 17.40
CA LEU A 125 -12.63 -1.38 18.28
C LEU A 125 -11.64 -0.89 19.35
N LEU A 126 -11.07 0.29 19.17
CA LEU A 126 -10.13 0.87 20.10
C LEU A 126 -10.89 1.67 21.18
N PRO A 127 -10.56 1.48 22.48
CA PRO A 127 -11.11 2.31 23.53
C PRO A 127 -10.71 3.78 23.33
N ALA A 128 -11.56 4.69 23.82
CA ALA A 128 -11.38 6.13 23.68
C ALA A 128 -10.13 6.67 24.40
#